data_AF-A0AA38XF45-F1
#
_entry.id   AF-A0AA38XF45-F1
#
_cell.length_a   1.000
_cell.length_b   1.000
_cell.length_c   1.000
_cell.angle_alpha   90.00
_cell.angle_beta   90.00
_cell.angle_gamma   90.00
#
_symmetry.space_group_name_H-M   'P 1'
#
loop_
_entity.id
_entity.type
_entity.pdbx_description
1 polymer ?
#
loop_
_entity_poly.entity_id
_entity_poly.type
_entity_poly.pdbx_seq_one_letter_code
_entity_poly.pdbx_strand_id
1 'polypeptide(L)'
;MPQTKGFTIFARASTPTSPYKTYSTSIRMPSPPPSDDEQSIASGSSNNSIKPSSATTSTTTVSSTSPGVNTPSRKSRIDFSRLENIFAPDDQSELPSTALSLWYILTTALLLAFHKEKLIGELWTYLSSRPELQSDEDLLSTARHVREACLKASTLVGFPRAINALLALQTAISSSHPILSATLSRDESLRSSALLSPAEKFSRGMALFSRIYDKHTPRVISTMSACSGGDLTHFAIHSIYGELLAESAVIGDMETGVLEFVCCLADGVAPQAKGHFYGSRNLGATDGVLRRSVVLTGETARMLGVGVPWEDGEEEERGEWRFLERVV
;
A
#
# COMPACT_ATOMS: atom_id res chain seq x y z
N MET A 1 19.45 1.96 45.10
CA MET A 1 18.52 1.49 44.06
C MET A 1 18.48 2.56 42.98
N PRO A 2 18.85 2.26 41.72
CA PRO A 2 18.87 3.26 40.66
C PRO A 2 17.45 3.45 40.10
N GLN A 3 17.04 4.71 39.97
CA GLN A 3 15.78 5.11 39.34
C GLN A 3 15.83 4.80 37.83
N THR A 4 14.93 3.94 37.38
CA THR A 4 14.66 3.69 35.96
C THR A 4 13.96 4.92 35.37
N LYS A 5 14.67 5.66 34.51
CA LYS A 5 14.09 6.74 33.70
C LYS A 5 13.10 6.12 32.70
N GLY A 6 11.81 6.36 32.91
CA GLY A 6 10.76 6.01 31.95
C GLY A 6 10.88 6.88 30.69
N PHE A 7 10.91 6.24 29.53
CA PHE A 7 10.86 6.89 28.22
C PHE A 7 9.39 6.97 27.76
N THR A 8 8.91 8.19 27.50
CA THR A 8 7.57 8.47 26.95
C THR A 8 7.60 8.27 25.44
N ILE A 9 6.66 7.51 24.88
CA ILE A 9 6.43 7.37 23.43
C ILE A 9 4.98 7.85 23.18
N PHE A 10 4.88 9.11 22.73
CA PHE A 10 3.82 9.93 22.09
C PHE A 10 2.32 9.75 22.48
N ALA A 11 1.45 10.78 22.49
CA ALA A 11 1.48 12.14 21.95
C ALA A 11 0.74 13.14 22.88
N ARG A 12 1.20 14.40 22.89
CA ARG A 12 0.42 15.56 23.37
C ARG A 12 -0.50 15.98 22.21
N ALA A 13 -1.74 16.36 22.48
CA ALA A 13 -2.72 16.70 21.45
C ALA A 13 -2.22 17.83 20.54
N SER A 14 -1.96 17.52 19.28
CA SER A 14 -1.69 18.50 18.22
C SER A 14 -3.00 19.11 17.75
N THR A 15 -3.11 20.43 17.79
CA THR A 15 -4.22 21.17 17.18
C THR A 15 -4.05 21.18 15.66
N PRO A 16 -5.06 20.82 14.87
CA PRO A 16 -4.94 20.83 13.42
C PRO A 16 -4.97 22.26 12.87
N THR A 17 -3.91 22.68 12.18
CA THR A 17 -3.94 23.83 11.27
C THR A 17 -4.31 23.35 9.87
N SER A 18 -5.59 23.49 9.51
CA SER A 18 -6.11 23.24 8.15
C SER A 18 -6.00 24.50 7.28
N PRO A 19 -5.54 24.43 6.01
CA PRO A 19 -5.64 25.54 5.06
C PRO A 19 -6.88 25.44 4.16
N TYR A 20 -8.00 24.87 4.62
CA TYR A 20 -9.23 24.80 3.82
C TYR A 20 -10.37 25.60 4.45
N LYS A 21 -10.82 26.63 3.70
CA LYS A 21 -12.03 27.40 3.96
C LYS A 21 -13.26 26.48 4.02
N THR A 22 -13.91 26.43 5.17
CA THR A 22 -15.20 25.76 5.38
C THR A 22 -16.32 26.53 4.69
N TYR A 23 -17.06 25.88 3.79
CA TYR A 23 -18.44 26.24 3.50
C TYR A 23 -19.34 25.25 4.25
N SER A 24 -20.15 25.79 5.17
CA SER A 24 -21.21 25.06 5.85
C SER A 24 -22.55 25.52 5.28
N THR A 25 -23.35 24.58 4.78
CA THR A 25 -24.81 24.69 4.79
C THR A 25 -25.43 23.29 4.65
N SER A 26 -26.31 22.96 5.59
CA SER A 26 -27.09 21.74 5.74
C SER A 26 -27.82 21.29 4.48
N ILE A 27 -27.78 19.99 4.18
CA ILE A 27 -28.76 19.35 3.30
C ILE A 27 -29.28 18.07 3.98
N ARG A 28 -30.60 18.03 4.12
CA ARG A 28 -31.44 16.98 4.69
C ARG A 28 -31.52 15.81 3.70
N MET A 29 -31.22 14.58 4.14
CA MET A 29 -31.34 13.36 3.34
C MET A 29 -32.83 12.97 3.18
N PRO A 30 -33.32 12.63 1.97
CA PRO A 30 -34.62 11.99 1.79
C PRO A 30 -34.50 10.45 1.81
N SER A 31 -35.52 9.79 2.36
CA SER A 31 -35.68 8.33 2.42
C SER A 31 -35.87 7.67 1.04
N PRO A 32 -35.57 6.37 0.88
CA PRO A 32 -35.69 5.67 -0.40
C PRO A 32 -37.15 5.27 -0.71
N PRO A 33 -37.57 5.23 -1.99
CA PRO A 33 -38.86 4.66 -2.39
C PRO A 33 -38.77 3.13 -2.60
N PRO A 34 -39.91 2.41 -2.56
CA PRO A 34 -39.95 0.95 -2.68
C PRO A 34 -39.83 0.49 -4.14
N SER A 35 -39.37 -0.75 -4.27
CA SER A 35 -39.29 -1.55 -5.50
C SER A 35 -40.68 -1.91 -6.04
N ASP A 36 -40.84 -1.87 -7.35
CA ASP A 36 -41.74 -2.77 -8.08
C ASP A 36 -41.26 -2.98 -9.51
N ASP A 37 -41.59 -4.17 -9.98
CA ASP A 37 -41.13 -4.89 -11.15
C ASP A 37 -41.65 -4.38 -12.52
N GLU A 38 -40.96 -4.89 -13.55
CA GLU A 38 -41.50 -5.34 -14.85
C GLU A 38 -41.81 -4.36 -16.01
N GLN A 39 -41.18 -4.74 -17.14
CA GLN A 39 -41.69 -4.75 -18.52
C GLN A 39 -41.69 -3.45 -19.37
N SER A 40 -40.69 -3.39 -20.25
CA SER A 40 -40.80 -3.57 -21.71
C SER A 40 -41.41 -2.46 -22.61
N ILE A 41 -40.75 -2.32 -23.78
CA ILE A 41 -41.22 -1.83 -25.10
C ILE A 41 -41.19 -0.31 -25.41
N ALA A 42 -40.10 0.05 -26.12
CA ALA A 42 -40.01 0.70 -27.44
C ALA A 42 -40.77 1.98 -27.83
N SER A 43 -40.00 2.80 -28.57
CA SER A 43 -40.37 3.62 -29.74
C SER A 43 -41.00 5.00 -29.52
N GLY A 44 -40.48 5.99 -30.26
CA GLY A 44 -41.25 7.20 -30.59
C GLY A 44 -40.44 8.47 -30.79
N SER A 45 -39.84 8.59 -31.97
CA SER A 45 -39.31 9.86 -32.51
C SER A 45 -40.44 10.87 -32.75
N SER A 46 -40.22 12.16 -32.47
CA SER A 46 -40.65 13.25 -33.38
C SER A 46 -40.18 14.63 -32.93
N ASN A 47 -39.74 15.37 -33.96
CA ASN A 47 -39.32 16.76 -33.99
C ASN A 47 -40.41 17.75 -33.53
N ASN A 48 -39.99 18.90 -33.00
CA ASN A 48 -40.31 20.16 -33.68
C ASN A 48 -39.43 21.35 -33.26
N SER A 49 -38.96 22.04 -34.30
CA SER A 49 -38.23 23.30 -34.36
C SER A 49 -39.07 24.52 -33.94
N ILE A 50 -38.41 25.62 -33.51
CA ILE A 50 -38.51 27.01 -34.07
C ILE A 50 -37.71 28.01 -33.18
N LYS A 51 -36.52 28.39 -33.66
CA LYS A 51 -35.99 29.75 -34.00
C LYS A 51 -35.96 30.95 -32.99
N PRO A 52 -35.14 32.00 -33.27
CA PRO A 52 -34.17 32.57 -32.33
C PRO A 52 -34.37 34.08 -32.04
N SER A 53 -33.56 34.65 -31.14
CA SER A 53 -33.38 36.10 -31.00
C SER A 53 -31.95 36.52 -30.67
N SER A 54 -31.45 37.43 -31.52
CA SER A 54 -30.30 38.37 -31.45
C SER A 54 -29.75 38.72 -30.06
N ALA A 55 -28.43 38.61 -29.82
CA ALA A 55 -27.32 39.49 -30.23
C ALA A 55 -27.23 40.81 -29.43
N THR A 56 -26.13 40.95 -28.67
CA THR A 56 -25.47 42.24 -28.43
C THR A 56 -23.97 42.00 -28.23
N THR A 57 -23.18 42.60 -29.11
CA THR A 57 -21.71 42.58 -29.10
C THR A 57 -21.21 43.77 -28.30
N SER A 58 -20.13 43.61 -27.54
CA SER A 58 -19.25 44.72 -27.15
C SER A 58 -17.81 44.23 -27.15
N THR A 59 -17.04 44.81 -28.05
CA THR A 59 -15.64 44.52 -28.34
C THR A 59 -14.75 45.28 -27.36
N THR A 60 -13.81 44.60 -26.70
CA THR A 60 -12.61 45.27 -26.18
C THR A 60 -11.40 44.36 -26.38
N THR A 61 -10.45 44.83 -27.18
CA THR A 61 -9.14 44.23 -27.49
C THR A 61 -8.16 44.37 -26.32
N VAL A 62 -7.46 43.29 -25.94
CA VAL A 62 -6.13 43.38 -25.30
C VAL A 62 -5.28 42.12 -25.56
N SER A 63 -4.13 42.38 -26.19
CA SER A 63 -2.79 41.78 -26.03
C SER A 63 -2.61 40.27 -26.10
N SER A 64 -2.05 39.85 -27.24
CA SER A 64 -1.35 38.58 -27.46
C SER A 64 -0.06 38.50 -26.64
N THR A 65 -0.07 37.70 -25.58
CA THR A 65 1.14 37.10 -24.99
C THR A 65 1.14 35.62 -25.33
N SER A 66 2.09 35.21 -26.16
CA SER A 66 2.36 33.80 -26.48
C SER A 66 2.61 33.02 -25.19
N PRO A 67 1.85 31.95 -24.89
CA PRO A 67 2.30 31.01 -23.88
C PRO A 67 3.50 30.28 -24.46
N GLY A 68 4.66 30.45 -23.82
CA GLY A 68 5.82 29.61 -24.06
C GLY A 68 5.38 28.15 -23.99
N VAL A 69 5.80 27.37 -24.98
CA VAL A 69 5.62 25.92 -24.98
C VAL A 69 6.39 25.39 -23.78
N ASN A 70 5.69 25.23 -22.65
CA ASN A 70 6.16 24.37 -21.57
C ASN A 70 6.23 22.98 -22.18
N THR A 71 7.44 22.57 -22.54
CA THR A 71 7.74 21.20 -22.90
C THR A 71 7.17 20.33 -21.78
N PRO A 72 6.29 19.36 -22.06
CA PRO A 72 5.73 18.53 -21.00
C PRO A 72 6.91 17.88 -20.29
N SER A 73 7.09 18.20 -19.00
CA SER A 73 8.14 17.57 -18.20
C SER A 73 7.97 16.07 -18.40
N ARG A 74 8.99 15.42 -18.98
CA ARG A 74 8.97 13.99 -19.28
C ARG A 74 8.54 13.29 -18.00
N LYS A 75 7.31 12.78 -17.93
CA LYS A 75 6.78 12.11 -16.72
C LYS A 75 7.86 11.11 -16.30
N SER A 76 8.45 11.29 -15.12
CA SER A 76 9.50 10.41 -14.64
C SER A 76 8.90 9.01 -14.58
N ARG A 77 9.34 8.15 -15.49
CA ARG A 77 8.93 6.75 -15.53
C ARG A 77 9.69 6.04 -14.41
N ILE A 78 9.00 5.21 -13.63
CA ILE A 78 9.64 4.31 -12.68
C ILE A 78 10.65 3.44 -13.44
N ASP A 79 11.86 3.33 -12.89
CA ASP A 79 12.92 2.45 -13.40
C ASP A 79 13.05 1.25 -12.46
N PHE A 80 12.33 0.17 -12.79
CA PHE A 80 12.33 -1.05 -11.98
C PHE A 80 13.70 -1.73 -11.90
N SER A 81 14.56 -1.56 -12.92
CA SER A 81 15.92 -2.13 -12.89
C SER A 81 16.77 -1.49 -11.80
N ARG A 82 16.61 -0.18 -11.60
CA ARG A 82 17.29 0.53 -10.52
C ARG A 82 16.74 0.15 -9.15
N LEU A 83 15.43 -0.13 -9.02
CA LEU A 83 14.84 -0.64 -7.77
C LEU A 83 15.30 -2.06 -7.45
N GLU A 84 15.37 -2.94 -8.45
CA GLU A 84 15.91 -4.31 -8.32
C GLU A 84 17.39 -4.28 -7.87
N ASN A 85 18.19 -3.40 -8.46
CA ASN A 85 19.62 -3.27 -8.13
C ASN A 85 19.88 -2.87 -6.66
N ILE A 86 18.90 -2.28 -5.96
CA ILE A 86 19.02 -2.01 -4.52
C ILE A 86 19.12 -3.30 -3.70
N PHE A 87 18.63 -4.42 -4.22
CA PHE A 87 18.74 -5.75 -3.63
C PHE A 87 19.68 -6.68 -4.41
N ALA A 88 20.42 -6.15 -5.39
CA ALA A 88 21.46 -6.92 -6.05
C ALA A 88 22.54 -7.32 -5.03
N PRO A 89 23.07 -8.56 -5.14
CA PRO A 89 24.12 -9.03 -4.25
C PRO A 89 25.44 -8.33 -4.57
N ASP A 90 25.79 -7.29 -3.79
CA ASP A 90 27.16 -6.76 -3.76
C ASP A 90 28.09 -7.73 -3.00
N ASP A 91 27.56 -8.42 -2.00
CA ASP A 91 28.19 -9.46 -1.19
C ASP A 91 27.11 -10.44 -0.69
N GLN A 92 27.27 -11.75 -0.93
CA GLN A 92 26.22 -12.76 -0.69
C GLN A 92 25.95 -13.03 0.79
N SER A 93 26.77 -12.51 1.72
CA SER A 93 26.67 -12.83 3.14
C SER A 93 25.58 -12.07 3.92
N GLU A 94 24.96 -11.04 3.34
CA GLU A 94 24.02 -10.16 4.07
C GLU A 94 22.55 -10.30 3.66
N LEU A 95 22.26 -10.98 2.54
CA LEU A 95 20.92 -11.04 1.96
C LEU A 95 20.27 -12.43 2.16
N PRO A 96 18.98 -12.48 2.50
CA PRO A 96 18.26 -13.75 2.62
C PRO A 96 18.11 -14.40 1.24
N SER A 97 17.89 -15.73 1.22
CA SER A 97 17.60 -16.47 -0.03
C SER A 97 16.38 -15.94 -0.79
N THR A 98 15.50 -15.21 -0.10
CA THR A 98 14.32 -14.54 -0.65
C THR A 98 14.59 -13.15 -1.21
N ALA A 99 15.85 -12.68 -1.25
CA ALA A 99 16.17 -11.33 -1.74
C ALA A 99 15.66 -11.07 -3.17
N LEU A 100 15.66 -12.10 -4.03
CA LEU A 100 15.11 -12.00 -5.38
C LEU A 100 13.60 -11.67 -5.39
N SER A 101 12.83 -12.20 -4.43
CA SER A 101 11.40 -11.89 -4.32
C SER A 101 11.09 -10.66 -3.46
N LEU A 102 11.92 -10.39 -2.47
CA LEU A 102 11.70 -9.32 -1.50
C LEU A 102 11.60 -7.95 -2.16
N TRP A 103 12.49 -7.61 -3.10
CA TRP A 103 12.50 -6.26 -3.69
C TRP A 103 11.18 -5.93 -4.41
N TYR A 104 10.59 -6.87 -5.14
CA TYR A 104 9.34 -6.63 -5.86
C TYR A 104 8.11 -6.78 -4.96
N ILE A 105 8.19 -7.55 -3.88
CA ILE A 105 7.19 -7.55 -2.80
C ILE A 105 7.10 -6.16 -2.17
N LEU A 106 8.25 -5.58 -1.80
CA LEU A 106 8.31 -4.24 -1.22
C LEU A 106 7.95 -3.16 -2.24
N THR A 107 8.40 -3.28 -3.49
CA THR A 107 8.02 -2.35 -4.57
C THR A 107 6.51 -2.37 -4.79
N THR A 108 5.88 -3.54 -4.76
CA THR A 108 4.41 -3.66 -4.85
C THR A 108 3.75 -2.86 -3.74
N ALA A 109 4.15 -3.08 -2.49
CA ALA A 109 3.62 -2.36 -1.33
C ALA A 109 3.79 -0.84 -1.44
N LEU A 110 4.98 -0.39 -1.87
CA LEU A 110 5.29 1.03 -2.08
C LEU A 110 4.46 1.67 -3.20
N LEU A 111 4.22 0.96 -4.31
CA LEU A 111 3.36 1.45 -5.38
C LEU A 111 1.93 1.65 -4.90
N LEU A 112 1.42 0.78 -4.02
CA LEU A 112 0.12 0.99 -3.38
C LEU A 112 0.18 2.18 -2.41
N ALA A 113 1.19 2.25 -1.53
CA ALA A 113 1.36 3.35 -0.57
C ALA A 113 1.48 4.72 -1.24
N PHE A 114 2.11 4.81 -2.41
CA PHE A 114 2.21 6.05 -3.20
C PHE A 114 1.09 6.25 -4.22
N HIS A 115 0.02 5.45 -4.15
CA HIS A 115 -1.20 5.61 -4.95
C HIS A 115 -0.93 5.44 -6.46
N LYS A 116 -0.09 4.48 -6.81
CA LYS A 116 0.36 4.16 -8.18
C LYS A 116 -0.03 2.74 -8.58
N GLU A 117 -1.23 2.32 -8.25
CA GLU A 117 -1.74 0.96 -8.44
C GLU A 117 -1.64 0.49 -9.91
N LYS A 118 -1.79 1.41 -10.86
CA LYS A 118 -1.65 1.13 -12.30
C LYS A 118 -0.25 0.63 -12.68
N LEU A 119 0.79 1.04 -11.95
CA LEU A 119 2.17 0.64 -12.22
C LEU A 119 2.45 -0.83 -11.86
N ILE A 120 1.53 -1.52 -11.18
CA ILE A 120 1.64 -2.96 -10.93
C ILE A 120 1.65 -3.76 -12.24
N GLY A 121 0.91 -3.32 -13.27
CA GLY A 121 0.96 -3.94 -14.60
C GLY A 121 2.31 -3.73 -15.29
N GLU A 122 2.94 -2.56 -15.10
CA GLU A 122 4.29 -2.29 -15.61
C GLU A 122 5.36 -3.10 -14.85
N LEU A 123 5.21 -3.25 -13.53
CA LEU A 123 6.07 -4.12 -12.71
C LEU A 123 5.98 -5.57 -13.19
N TRP A 124 4.78 -6.09 -13.45
CA TRP A 124 4.63 -7.42 -14.04
C TRP A 124 5.31 -7.55 -15.40
N THR A 125 5.17 -6.55 -16.26
CA THR A 125 5.81 -6.55 -17.59
C THR A 125 7.34 -6.61 -17.44
N TYR A 126 7.89 -5.87 -16.48
CA TYR A 126 9.31 -5.92 -16.16
C TYR A 126 9.72 -7.33 -15.66
N LEU A 127 9.04 -7.85 -14.64
CA LEU A 127 9.35 -9.13 -14.02
C LEU A 127 9.26 -10.31 -15.00
N SER A 128 8.21 -10.36 -15.82
CA SER A 128 8.02 -11.45 -16.80
C SER A 128 8.99 -11.40 -17.98
N SER A 129 9.68 -10.28 -18.18
CA SER A 129 10.76 -10.15 -19.17
C SER A 129 12.14 -10.58 -18.65
N ARG A 130 12.25 -10.90 -17.35
CA ARG A 130 13.53 -11.27 -16.72
C ARG A 130 13.98 -12.65 -17.21
N PRO A 131 15.21 -12.79 -17.75
CA PRO A 131 15.74 -14.08 -18.20
C PRO A 131 15.74 -15.16 -17.11
N GLU A 132 15.83 -14.74 -15.85
CA GLU A 132 15.87 -15.63 -14.68
C GLU A 132 14.48 -16.15 -14.28
N LEU A 133 13.40 -15.56 -14.79
CA LEU A 133 11.99 -15.88 -14.45
C LEU A 133 11.22 -16.33 -15.70
N GLN A 134 11.79 -17.23 -16.49
CA GLN A 134 11.20 -17.66 -17.77
C GLN A 134 10.42 -18.97 -17.69
N SER A 135 10.54 -19.73 -16.60
CA SER A 135 9.70 -20.93 -16.43
C SER A 135 8.28 -20.55 -16.03
N ASP A 136 7.29 -21.34 -16.46
CA ASP A 136 5.89 -21.14 -16.06
C ASP A 136 5.73 -21.18 -14.53
N GLU A 137 6.53 -21.98 -13.83
CA GLU A 137 6.53 -22.09 -12.37
C GLU A 137 7.03 -20.81 -11.70
N ASP A 138 8.13 -20.24 -12.19
CA ASP A 138 8.70 -18.98 -11.68
C ASP A 138 7.76 -17.80 -11.90
N LEU A 139 7.13 -17.74 -13.07
CA LEU A 139 6.16 -16.70 -13.41
C LEU A 139 4.87 -16.82 -12.57
N LEU A 140 4.38 -18.05 -12.34
CA LEU A 140 3.25 -18.30 -11.45
C LEU A 140 3.57 -17.90 -10.00
N SER A 141 4.75 -18.28 -9.51
CA SER A 141 5.25 -17.90 -8.19
C SER A 141 5.32 -16.38 -8.04
N THR A 142 5.92 -15.70 -9.01
CA THR A 142 6.04 -14.23 -9.06
C THR A 142 4.66 -13.56 -9.07
N ALA A 143 3.73 -14.02 -9.90
CA ALA A 143 2.37 -13.49 -9.94
C ALA A 143 1.65 -13.65 -8.60
N ARG A 144 1.81 -14.80 -7.92
CA ARG A 144 1.24 -15.06 -6.59
C ARG A 144 1.87 -14.18 -5.52
N HIS A 145 3.18 -13.95 -5.53
CA HIS A 145 3.82 -12.99 -4.64
C HIS A 145 3.25 -11.57 -4.81
N VAL A 146 3.12 -11.06 -6.04
CA VAL A 146 2.55 -9.71 -6.26
C VAL A 146 1.09 -9.64 -5.79
N ARG A 147 0.28 -10.70 -6.03
CA ARG A 147 -1.11 -10.78 -5.52
C ARG A 147 -1.16 -10.75 -3.99
N GLU A 148 -0.33 -11.55 -3.35
CA GLU A 148 -0.28 -11.66 -1.89
C GLU A 148 0.25 -10.37 -1.26
N ALA A 149 1.25 -9.71 -1.86
CA ALA A 149 1.76 -8.42 -1.42
C ALA A 149 0.68 -7.33 -1.50
N CYS A 150 -0.11 -7.29 -2.59
CA CYS A 150 -1.24 -6.37 -2.71
C CYS A 150 -2.27 -6.58 -1.57
N LEU A 151 -2.61 -7.84 -1.29
CA LEU A 151 -3.59 -8.18 -0.27
C LEU A 151 -3.07 -7.89 1.14
N LYS A 152 -1.83 -8.28 1.48
CA LYS A 152 -1.21 -7.99 2.78
C LYS A 152 -1.04 -6.48 2.99
N ALA A 153 -0.60 -5.72 1.99
CA ALA A 153 -0.43 -4.26 2.10
C ALA A 153 -1.76 -3.53 2.34
N SER A 154 -2.88 -4.10 1.88
CA SER A 154 -4.22 -3.47 1.95
C SER A 154 -4.66 -3.10 3.38
N THR A 155 -4.11 -3.76 4.40
CA THR A 155 -4.38 -3.50 5.82
C THR A 155 -3.87 -2.15 6.29
N LEU A 156 -2.85 -1.61 5.61
CA LEU A 156 -2.19 -0.35 5.96
C LEU A 156 -2.49 0.74 4.93
N VAL A 157 -2.52 0.41 3.63
CA VAL A 157 -2.65 1.40 2.55
C VAL A 157 -4.07 1.50 1.98
N GLY A 158 -4.97 0.64 2.44
CA GLY A 158 -6.39 0.65 2.09
C GLY A 158 -6.79 -0.37 1.02
N PHE A 159 -7.93 -1.00 1.24
CA PHE A 159 -8.50 -2.04 0.38
C PHE A 159 -8.78 -1.60 -1.09
N PRO A 160 -9.30 -0.38 -1.36
CA PRO A 160 -9.53 0.05 -2.74
C PRO A 160 -8.25 0.07 -3.60
N ARG A 161 -7.09 0.36 -2.99
CA ARG A 161 -5.80 0.35 -3.71
C ARG A 161 -5.41 -1.06 -4.11
N ALA A 162 -5.56 -2.01 -3.20
CA ALA A 162 -5.31 -3.41 -3.49
C ALA A 162 -6.21 -3.94 -4.62
N ILE A 163 -7.51 -3.58 -4.63
CA ILE A 163 -8.42 -3.94 -5.72
C ILE A 163 -7.91 -3.40 -7.06
N ASN A 164 -7.59 -2.10 -7.14
CA ASN A 164 -7.11 -1.49 -8.38
C ASN A 164 -5.78 -2.10 -8.86
N ALA A 165 -4.88 -2.39 -7.94
CA ALA A 165 -3.59 -3.02 -8.21
C ALA A 165 -3.76 -4.45 -8.76
N LEU A 166 -4.61 -5.25 -8.13
CA LEU A 166 -4.91 -6.61 -8.57
C LEU A 166 -5.59 -6.65 -9.94
N LEU A 167 -6.48 -5.70 -10.24
CA LEU A 167 -7.08 -5.56 -11.57
C LEU A 167 -6.05 -5.18 -12.64
N ALA A 168 -5.12 -4.28 -12.31
CA ALA A 168 -4.03 -3.90 -13.20
C ALA A 168 -3.10 -5.09 -13.48
N LEU A 169 -2.75 -5.86 -12.44
CA LEU A 169 -1.99 -7.10 -12.55
C LEU A 169 -2.68 -8.13 -13.43
N GLN A 170 -3.96 -8.43 -13.14
CA GLN A 170 -4.76 -9.38 -13.91
C GLN A 170 -4.79 -9.00 -15.39
N THR A 171 -5.07 -7.72 -15.70
CA THR A 171 -5.11 -7.23 -17.09
C THR A 171 -3.78 -7.46 -17.80
N ALA A 172 -2.66 -7.16 -17.12
CA ALA A 172 -1.32 -7.34 -17.69
C ALA A 172 -1.01 -8.83 -17.94
N ILE A 173 -1.33 -9.71 -16.98
CA ILE A 173 -1.12 -11.16 -17.10
C ILE A 173 -2.01 -11.74 -18.21
N SER A 174 -3.32 -11.46 -18.22
CA SER A 174 -4.21 -12.00 -19.25
C SER A 174 -3.83 -11.57 -20.66
N SER A 175 -3.28 -10.37 -20.82
CA SER A 175 -2.85 -9.86 -22.13
C SER A 175 -1.52 -10.45 -22.60
N SER A 176 -0.59 -10.70 -21.69
CA SER A 176 0.78 -11.17 -22.03
C SER A 176 0.94 -12.69 -21.93
N HIS A 177 0.22 -13.34 -21.02
CA HIS A 177 0.39 -14.72 -20.61
C HIS A 177 -0.98 -15.41 -20.34
N PRO A 178 -1.81 -15.64 -21.38
CA PRO A 178 -3.18 -16.16 -21.20
C PRO A 178 -3.24 -17.55 -20.56
N ILE A 179 -2.25 -18.42 -20.80
CA ILE A 179 -2.18 -19.76 -20.18
C ILE A 179 -1.95 -19.65 -18.67
N LEU A 180 -1.03 -18.77 -18.25
CA LEU A 180 -0.80 -18.49 -16.83
C LEU A 180 -2.04 -17.87 -16.19
N SER A 181 -2.71 -16.96 -16.88
CA SER A 181 -3.98 -16.37 -16.44
C SER A 181 -5.05 -17.44 -16.15
N ALA A 182 -5.20 -18.44 -17.02
CA ALA A 182 -6.14 -19.54 -16.83
C ALA A 182 -5.75 -20.49 -15.68
N THR A 183 -4.48 -20.55 -15.33
CA THR A 183 -4.01 -21.30 -14.15
C THR A 183 -4.29 -20.51 -12.88
N LEU A 184 -3.94 -19.24 -12.83
CA LEU A 184 -4.16 -18.36 -11.67
C LEU A 184 -5.66 -18.18 -11.35
N SER A 185 -6.55 -18.23 -12.35
CA SER A 185 -8.00 -18.15 -12.14
C SER A 185 -8.59 -19.35 -11.40
N ARG A 186 -7.82 -20.45 -11.28
CA ARG A 186 -8.20 -21.65 -10.53
C ARG A 186 -7.63 -21.66 -9.10
N ASP A 187 -6.85 -20.65 -8.71
CA ASP A 187 -6.35 -20.54 -7.35
C ASP A 187 -7.52 -20.31 -6.38
N GLU A 188 -7.54 -21.08 -5.30
CA GLU A 188 -8.50 -20.92 -4.21
C GLU A 188 -7.97 -19.98 -3.11
N SER A 189 -8.88 -19.44 -2.30
CA SER A 189 -8.48 -18.59 -1.18
C SER A 189 -7.81 -19.42 -0.08
N LEU A 190 -6.56 -19.06 0.23
CA LEU A 190 -5.80 -19.57 1.39
C LEU A 190 -6.47 -19.24 2.74
N ARG A 191 -7.49 -18.37 2.72
CA ARG A 191 -8.18 -17.82 3.90
C ARG A 191 -9.65 -18.25 3.98
N SER A 192 -10.09 -19.17 3.12
CA SER A 192 -11.47 -19.64 3.13
C SER A 192 -11.83 -20.29 4.47
N SER A 193 -13.04 -20.03 4.98
CA SER A 193 -13.44 -20.38 6.35
C SER A 193 -13.42 -21.88 6.67
N ALA A 194 -13.45 -22.76 5.67
CA ALA A 194 -13.27 -24.20 5.89
C ALA A 194 -11.86 -24.55 6.38
N LEU A 195 -10.89 -23.65 6.16
CA LEU A 195 -9.48 -23.85 6.50
C LEU A 195 -9.09 -23.21 7.84
N LEU A 196 -9.91 -22.33 8.44
CA LEU A 196 -9.56 -21.58 9.66
C LEU A 196 -10.75 -21.30 10.58
N SER A 197 -10.81 -21.99 11.72
CA SER A 197 -11.73 -21.71 12.82
C SER A 197 -11.40 -20.39 13.55
N PRO A 198 -12.35 -19.78 14.28
CA PRO A 198 -12.08 -18.58 15.07
C PRO A 198 -10.94 -18.74 16.08
N ALA A 199 -10.78 -19.94 16.66
CA ALA A 199 -9.71 -20.24 17.62
C ALA A 199 -8.34 -20.32 16.93
N GLU A 200 -8.27 -20.90 15.72
CA GLU A 200 -7.04 -20.94 14.94
C GLU A 200 -6.61 -19.54 14.48
N LYS A 201 -7.57 -18.72 14.02
CA LYS A 201 -7.33 -17.31 13.69
C LYS A 201 -6.71 -16.56 14.88
N PHE A 202 -7.30 -16.68 16.06
CA PHE A 202 -6.76 -16.08 17.27
C PHE A 202 -5.35 -16.60 17.59
N SER A 203 -5.16 -17.92 17.59
CA SER A 203 -3.90 -18.56 17.97
C SER A 203 -2.75 -18.12 17.05
N ARG A 204 -2.93 -18.23 15.73
CA ARG A 204 -1.88 -17.83 14.77
C ARG A 204 -1.66 -16.32 14.75
N GLY A 205 -2.72 -15.53 14.91
CA GLY A 205 -2.63 -14.08 14.99
C GLY A 205 -1.85 -13.62 16.20
N MET A 206 -2.16 -14.18 17.38
CA MET A 206 -1.42 -13.90 18.60
C MET A 206 0.03 -14.37 18.52
N ALA A 207 0.30 -15.52 17.88
CA ALA A 207 1.65 -16.03 17.70
C ALA A 207 2.51 -15.10 16.84
N LEU A 208 2.01 -14.65 15.69
CA LEU A 208 2.70 -13.68 14.83
C LEU A 208 2.88 -12.33 15.55
N PHE A 209 1.80 -11.80 16.14
CA PHE A 209 1.81 -10.53 16.87
C PHE A 209 2.84 -10.55 18.01
N SER A 210 2.90 -11.65 18.76
CA SER A 210 3.86 -11.82 19.85
C SER A 210 5.31 -11.86 19.37
N ARG A 211 5.58 -12.42 18.19
CA ARG A 211 6.92 -12.38 17.59
C ARG A 211 7.31 -10.98 17.14
N ILE A 212 6.37 -10.22 16.57
CA ILE A 212 6.60 -8.84 16.12
C ILE A 212 6.92 -7.94 17.32
N TYR A 213 6.08 -7.95 18.36
CA TYR A 213 6.22 -7.02 19.48
C TYR A 213 7.05 -7.56 20.65
N ASP A 214 7.34 -8.86 20.68
CA ASP A 214 8.14 -9.54 21.71
C ASP A 214 7.71 -9.12 23.13
N LYS A 215 8.62 -8.66 23.98
CA LYS A 215 8.34 -8.18 25.34
C LYS A 215 7.34 -7.02 25.42
N HIS A 216 7.07 -6.32 24.32
CA HIS A 216 6.13 -5.21 24.26
C HIS A 216 4.69 -5.65 23.99
N THR A 217 4.48 -6.92 23.63
CA THR A 217 3.16 -7.47 23.27
C THR A 217 2.04 -7.13 24.26
N PRO A 218 2.19 -7.35 25.59
CA PRO A 218 1.12 -7.06 26.53
C PRO A 218 0.72 -5.58 26.56
N ARG A 219 1.72 -4.68 26.41
CA ARG A 219 1.50 -3.23 26.41
C ARG A 219 0.76 -2.79 25.15
N VAL A 220 1.14 -3.30 23.98
CA VAL A 220 0.50 -2.93 22.71
C VAL A 220 -0.95 -3.40 22.70
N ILE A 221 -1.22 -4.66 23.10
CA ILE A 221 -2.57 -5.20 23.24
C ILE A 221 -3.41 -4.37 24.21
N SER A 222 -2.88 -4.07 25.40
CA SER A 222 -3.61 -3.27 26.39
C SER A 222 -3.95 -1.87 25.85
N THR A 223 -3.05 -1.26 25.09
CA THR A 223 -3.27 0.06 24.49
C THR A 223 -4.35 -0.01 23.40
N MET A 224 -4.22 -0.94 22.45
CA MET A 224 -5.22 -1.13 21.39
C MET A 224 -6.61 -1.42 21.94
N SER A 225 -6.69 -2.25 22.99
CA SER A 225 -7.97 -2.59 23.63
C SER A 225 -8.58 -1.35 24.28
N ALA A 226 -7.78 -0.55 24.98
CA ALA A 226 -8.27 0.68 25.62
C ALA A 226 -8.74 1.73 24.61
N CYS A 227 -8.08 1.87 23.47
CA CYS A 227 -8.41 2.87 22.45
C CYS A 227 -9.73 2.62 21.71
N SER A 228 -10.22 1.37 21.67
CA SER A 228 -11.39 0.99 20.88
C SER A 228 -12.34 0.03 21.61
N GLY A 229 -12.34 0.02 22.95
CA GLY A 229 -13.22 -0.84 23.75
C GLY A 229 -13.03 -2.35 23.52
N GLY A 230 -11.84 -2.76 23.06
CA GLY A 230 -11.51 -4.15 22.71
C GLY A 230 -11.64 -4.50 21.23
N ASP A 231 -12.43 -3.75 20.45
CA ASP A 231 -12.70 -4.09 19.04
C ASP A 231 -11.45 -4.04 18.17
N LEU A 232 -10.63 -2.99 18.32
CA LEU A 232 -9.37 -2.87 17.58
C LEU A 232 -8.45 -4.06 17.84
N THR A 233 -8.31 -4.50 19.09
CA THR A 233 -7.51 -5.68 19.44
C THR A 233 -8.12 -6.94 18.87
N HIS A 234 -9.43 -7.14 19.05
CA HIS A 234 -10.11 -8.33 18.54
C HIS A 234 -9.95 -8.45 17.03
N PHE A 235 -10.28 -7.39 16.29
CA PHE A 235 -10.18 -7.37 14.83
C PHE A 235 -8.74 -7.50 14.35
N ALA A 236 -7.78 -6.81 15.00
CA ALA A 236 -6.38 -6.94 14.66
C ALA A 236 -5.89 -8.38 14.83
N ILE A 237 -6.11 -9.00 16.00
CA ILE A 237 -5.60 -10.35 16.27
C ILE A 237 -6.30 -11.39 15.41
N HIS A 238 -7.63 -11.37 15.31
CA HIS A 238 -8.36 -12.40 14.57
C HIS A 238 -8.27 -12.22 13.04
N SER A 239 -8.58 -11.02 12.54
CA SER A 239 -8.78 -10.80 11.11
C SER A 239 -7.51 -10.32 10.42
N ILE A 240 -6.78 -9.37 11.01
CA ILE A 240 -5.59 -8.81 10.37
C ILE A 240 -4.40 -9.76 10.54
N TYR A 241 -3.93 -10.00 11.76
CA TYR A 241 -2.79 -10.86 12.00
C TYR A 241 -3.15 -12.34 11.80
N GLY A 242 -4.29 -12.79 12.32
CA GLY A 242 -4.69 -14.20 12.29
C GLY A 242 -5.04 -14.72 10.92
N GLU A 243 -6.04 -14.12 10.29
CA GLU A 243 -6.55 -14.59 9.00
C GLU A 243 -5.72 -14.08 7.82
N LEU A 244 -5.24 -12.83 7.86
CA LEU A 244 -4.53 -12.23 6.75
C LEU A 244 -3.01 -12.43 6.84
N LEU A 245 -2.33 -11.82 7.80
CA LEU A 245 -0.87 -11.69 7.77
C LEU A 245 -0.11 -12.97 8.15
N ALA A 246 -0.65 -13.79 9.04
CA ALA A 246 -0.03 -15.05 9.47
C ALA A 246 -0.03 -16.15 8.39
N GLU A 247 -0.71 -15.94 7.26
CA GLU A 247 -0.61 -16.84 6.11
C GLU A 247 0.73 -16.66 5.41
N SER A 248 1.56 -17.69 5.45
CA SER A 248 2.98 -17.63 5.07
C SER A 248 3.35 -18.53 3.90
N ALA A 249 2.39 -19.21 3.27
CA ALA A 249 2.66 -20.13 2.17
C ALA A 249 3.20 -19.44 0.89
N VAL A 250 2.88 -18.16 0.70
CA VAL A 250 3.32 -17.36 -0.46
C VAL A 250 4.35 -16.31 -0.05
N ILE A 251 4.05 -15.50 0.97
CA ILE A 251 5.00 -14.50 1.51
C ILE A 251 5.23 -14.82 2.98
N GLY A 252 6.48 -15.09 3.35
CA GLY A 252 6.88 -15.44 4.72
C GLY A 252 6.73 -14.31 5.73
N ASP A 253 6.93 -14.63 7.01
CA ASP A 253 6.75 -13.68 8.11
C ASP A 253 7.73 -12.50 8.01
N MET A 254 9.01 -12.76 7.69
CA MET A 254 10.03 -11.72 7.61
C MET A 254 9.69 -10.72 6.50
N GLU A 255 9.36 -11.21 5.31
CA GLU A 255 8.92 -10.39 4.17
C GLU A 255 7.64 -9.61 4.52
N THR A 256 6.71 -10.24 5.25
CA THR A 256 5.48 -9.58 5.72
C THR A 256 5.78 -8.43 6.66
N GLY A 257 6.67 -8.62 7.65
CA GLY A 257 7.04 -7.55 8.58
C GLY A 257 7.73 -6.39 7.88
N VAL A 258 8.63 -6.67 6.92
CA VAL A 258 9.32 -5.63 6.15
C VAL A 258 8.34 -4.91 5.21
N LEU A 259 7.36 -5.63 4.64
CA LEU A 259 6.26 -5.05 3.87
C LEU A 259 5.43 -4.07 4.72
N GLU A 260 5.05 -4.45 5.94
CA GLU A 260 4.33 -3.56 6.86
C GLU A 260 5.16 -2.31 7.20
N PHE A 261 6.47 -2.50 7.44
CA PHE A 261 7.40 -1.41 7.69
C PHE A 261 7.44 -0.40 6.53
N VAL A 262 7.64 -0.85 5.29
CA VAL A 262 7.73 0.08 4.15
C VAL A 262 6.40 0.77 3.84
N CYS A 263 5.26 0.11 4.10
CA CYS A 263 3.94 0.76 4.01
C CYS A 263 3.84 1.92 4.99
N CYS A 264 4.13 1.70 6.28
CA CYS A 264 4.07 2.76 7.30
C CYS A 264 5.12 3.85 7.10
N LEU A 265 6.30 3.49 6.59
CA LEU A 265 7.37 4.43 6.26
C LEU A 265 6.92 5.37 5.13
N ALA A 266 6.40 4.82 4.03
CA ALA A 266 5.91 5.59 2.89
C ALA A 266 4.70 6.48 3.24
N ASP A 267 3.80 6.00 4.10
CA ASP A 267 2.58 6.71 4.52
C ASP A 267 2.85 7.74 5.65
N GLY A 268 4.09 7.83 6.15
CA GLY A 268 4.50 8.84 7.13
C GLY A 268 4.01 8.58 8.55
N VAL A 269 3.68 7.33 8.89
CA VAL A 269 3.11 6.99 10.20
C VAL A 269 4.23 6.51 11.15
N ALA A 270 5.04 7.46 11.63
CA ALA A 270 6.30 7.17 12.34
C ALA A 270 6.19 6.19 13.52
N PRO A 271 5.18 6.25 14.42
CA PRO A 271 5.06 5.31 15.52
C PRO A 271 4.86 3.85 15.05
N GLN A 272 4.08 3.66 13.99
CA GLN A 272 3.81 2.36 13.39
C GLN A 272 5.02 1.86 12.61
N ALA A 273 5.66 2.74 11.81
CA ALA A 273 6.90 2.42 11.10
C ALA A 273 7.99 1.95 12.07
N LYS A 274 8.14 2.63 13.22
CA LYS A 274 9.05 2.21 14.29
C LYS A 274 8.72 0.83 14.84
N GLY A 275 7.44 0.56 15.12
CA GLY A 275 6.97 -0.75 15.59
C GLY A 275 7.34 -1.87 14.61
N HIS A 276 6.98 -1.71 13.34
CA HIS A 276 7.25 -2.70 12.29
C HIS A 276 8.74 -2.80 11.92
N PHE A 277 9.55 -1.75 12.08
CA PHE A 277 11.00 -1.82 11.93
C PHE A 277 11.63 -2.80 12.93
N TYR A 278 11.34 -2.65 14.22
CA TYR A 278 11.84 -3.61 15.22
C TYR A 278 11.15 -4.97 15.10
N GLY A 279 9.88 -4.98 14.69
CA GLY A 279 9.14 -6.20 14.37
C GLY A 279 9.83 -7.03 13.29
N SER A 280 10.25 -6.40 12.19
CA SER A 280 10.99 -7.05 11.11
C SER A 280 12.28 -7.68 11.60
N ARG A 281 13.02 -7.00 12.49
CA ARG A 281 14.22 -7.59 13.13
C ARG A 281 13.87 -8.83 13.95
N ASN A 282 12.80 -8.78 14.73
CA ASN A 282 12.34 -9.93 15.52
C ASN A 282 11.90 -11.10 14.64
N LEU A 283 11.46 -10.82 13.41
CA LEU A 283 11.12 -11.83 12.40
C LEU A 283 12.32 -12.30 11.57
N GLY A 284 13.52 -11.78 11.81
CA GLY A 284 14.76 -12.23 11.19
C GLY A 284 15.32 -11.32 10.08
N ALA A 285 14.75 -10.13 9.85
CA ALA A 285 15.33 -9.17 8.93
C ALA A 285 16.67 -8.64 9.47
N THR A 286 17.71 -8.66 8.62
CA THR A 286 19.02 -8.08 8.95
C THR A 286 18.99 -6.56 8.86
N ASP A 287 19.97 -5.90 9.48
CA ASP A 287 20.14 -4.45 9.34
C ASP A 287 20.40 -4.05 7.86
N GLY A 288 21.03 -4.93 7.07
CA GLY A 288 21.21 -4.76 5.63
C GLY A 288 19.89 -4.78 4.85
N VAL A 289 18.98 -5.71 5.17
CA VAL A 289 17.62 -5.73 4.59
C VAL A 289 16.89 -4.43 4.89
N LEU A 290 16.87 -4.00 6.16
CA LEU A 290 16.18 -2.78 6.57
C LEU A 290 16.76 -1.52 5.92
N ARG A 291 18.09 -1.41 5.82
CA ARG A 291 18.78 -0.34 5.08
C ARG A 291 18.32 -0.29 3.63
N ARG A 292 18.35 -1.42 2.93
CA ARG A 292 17.92 -1.53 1.52
C ARG A 292 16.44 -1.22 1.36
N SER A 293 15.59 -1.59 2.32
CA SER A 293 14.17 -1.21 2.34
C SER A 293 13.97 0.30 2.43
N VAL A 294 14.70 1.00 3.31
CA VAL A 294 14.63 2.48 3.41
C VAL A 294 15.09 3.14 2.11
N VAL A 295 16.21 2.67 1.54
CA VAL A 295 16.73 3.16 0.26
C VAL A 295 15.72 2.93 -0.87
N LEU A 296 15.08 1.75 -0.92
CA LEU A 296 14.03 1.42 -1.89
C LEU A 296 12.84 2.37 -1.76
N THR A 297 12.37 2.65 -0.53
CA THR A 297 11.28 3.59 -0.29
C THR A 297 11.63 4.99 -0.77
N GLY A 298 12.80 5.52 -0.39
CA GLY A 298 13.24 6.85 -0.79
C GLY A 298 13.45 6.99 -2.29
N GLU A 299 14.09 5.99 -2.92
CA GLU A 299 14.33 5.99 -4.36
C GLU A 299 13.01 5.88 -5.16
N THR A 300 12.05 5.10 -4.68
CA THR A 300 10.71 5.02 -5.28
C THR A 300 9.99 6.37 -5.17
N ALA A 301 9.99 7.00 -4.00
CA ALA A 301 9.38 8.32 -3.78
C ALA A 301 10.00 9.38 -4.70
N ARG A 302 11.34 9.40 -4.79
CA ARG A 302 12.11 10.28 -5.68
C ARG A 302 11.73 10.10 -7.15
N MET A 303 11.62 8.85 -7.64
CA MET A 303 11.18 8.57 -9.01
C MET A 303 9.73 9.03 -9.28
N LEU A 304 8.87 8.99 -8.27
CA LEU A 304 7.48 9.41 -8.36
C LEU A 304 7.27 10.92 -8.12
N GLY A 305 8.31 11.64 -7.69
CA GLY A 305 8.23 13.05 -7.33
C GLY A 305 7.39 13.29 -6.07
N VAL A 306 7.40 12.35 -5.13
CA VAL A 306 6.71 12.45 -3.83
C VAL A 306 7.77 12.67 -2.76
N GLY A 307 7.49 13.55 -1.80
CA GLY A 307 8.37 13.79 -0.65
C GLY A 307 8.40 12.59 0.30
N VAL A 308 9.45 12.51 1.11
CA VAL A 308 9.63 11.47 2.14
C VAL A 308 9.53 12.08 3.53
N PRO A 309 8.59 11.62 4.38
CA PRO A 309 8.32 12.24 5.69
C PRO A 309 9.52 12.28 6.66
N TRP A 310 10.50 11.38 6.50
CA TRP A 310 11.69 11.32 7.37
C TRP A 310 12.84 12.24 6.93
N GLU A 311 12.80 12.83 5.73
CA GLU A 311 13.80 13.82 5.27
C GLU A 311 13.20 15.22 5.12
N ASP A 312 11.94 15.30 4.67
CA ASP A 312 11.27 16.57 4.32
C ASP A 312 10.50 17.22 5.48
N GLY A 313 10.44 16.56 6.65
CA GLY A 313 9.68 17.02 7.83
C GLY A 313 10.38 18.13 8.63
N GLU A 314 9.59 18.84 9.46
CA GLU A 314 10.13 19.82 10.40
C GLU A 314 11.07 19.16 11.44
N GLU A 315 11.93 19.96 12.08
CA GLU A 315 13.00 19.45 12.95
C GLU A 315 12.49 18.61 14.14
N GLU A 316 11.29 18.91 14.62
CA GLU A 316 10.60 18.17 15.68
C GLU A 316 10.05 16.82 15.18
N GLU A 317 9.52 16.77 13.94
CA GLU A 317 9.02 15.56 13.28
C GLU A 317 10.16 14.60 12.91
N ARG A 318 11.33 15.13 12.53
CA ARG A 318 12.55 14.31 12.30
C ARG A 318 12.96 13.51 13.54
N GLY A 319 12.61 13.99 14.74
CA GLY A 319 12.87 13.28 16.00
C GLY A 319 12.17 11.92 16.10
N GLU A 320 11.02 11.75 15.44
CA GLU A 320 10.26 10.49 15.46
C GLU A 320 10.93 9.39 14.63
N TRP A 321 11.73 9.78 13.64
CA TRP A 321 12.40 8.90 12.68
C TRP A 321 13.80 8.46 13.07
N ARG A 322 14.33 8.88 14.23
CA ARG A 322 15.68 8.53 14.72
C ARG A 322 15.99 7.04 14.79
N PHE A 323 14.97 6.16 14.77
CA PHE A 323 15.20 4.72 14.70
C PHE A 323 15.86 4.28 13.38
N LEU A 324 15.71 5.06 12.30
CA LEU A 324 16.34 4.82 11.00
C LEU A 324 17.86 4.97 11.05
N GLU A 325 18.41 5.84 11.92
CA GLU A 325 19.86 6.04 12.12
C GLU A 325 20.60 4.75 12.52
N ARG A 326 19.88 3.71 12.93
CA ARG A 326 20.48 2.39 13.23
C ARG A 326 20.89 1.64 11.98
N VAL A 327 20.32 1.97 10.83
CA VAL A 327 20.52 1.29 9.55
C VAL A 327 20.72 2.24 8.38
N VAL A 328 20.68 3.56 8.58
CA VAL A 328 20.98 4.57 7.56
C VAL A 328 22.31 5.20 7.92
#